data_AF-A0AA41Q4K3-F1
#
_entry.id   AF-A0AA41Q4K3-F1
#
_cell.length_a   1.000
_cell.length_b   1.000
_cell.length_c   1.000
_cell.angle_alpha   90.00
_cell.angle_beta   90.00
_cell.angle_gamma   90.00
#
_symmetry.space_group_name_H-M   'P 1'
#
loop_
_entity.id
_entity.type
_entity.pdbx_description
1 polymer ?
#
loop_
_entity_poly.entity_id
_entity_poly.type
_entity_poly.pdbx_seq_one_letter_code
_entity_poly.pdbx_strand_id
1 'polypeptide(L)' 'MSFEITVITPDGKPAEPRRVDAATARTLIDQAAADGQQLRIRPTSAAHAAEPESGRESLPAAGAPQ' A
#
# COMPACT_ATOMS: atom_id res chain seq x y z
N MET A 1 -10.46 4.18 -12.45
CA MET A 1 -9.33 3.53 -11.77
C MET A 1 -9.72 3.34 -10.32
N SER A 2 -9.71 2.10 -9.84
CA SER A 2 -10.21 1.76 -8.50
C SER A 2 -9.07 1.26 -7.63
N PHE A 3 -9.26 1.37 -6.32
CA PHE A 3 -8.33 0.95 -5.29
C PHE A 3 -9.05 0.08 -4.29
N GLU A 4 -8.38 -0.95 -3.81
CA GLU A 4 -8.83 -1.76 -2.68
C GLU A 4 -8.16 -1.24 -1.41
N ILE A 5 -8.97 -0.88 -0.43
CA ILE A 5 -8.51 -0.34 0.85
C ILE A 5 -8.88 -1.29 1.97
N THR A 6 -7.90 -1.62 2.78
CA THR A 6 -8.05 -2.39 4.00
C THR A 6 -7.63 -1.51 5.18
N VAL A 7 -8.54 -1.32 6.12
CA VAL A 7 -8.23 -0.61 7.38
C VAL A 7 -7.57 -1.59 8.33
N ILE A 8 -6.45 -1.23 8.94
CA ILE A 8 -5.87 -2.00 10.03
C ILE A 8 -6.44 -1.44 11.33
N THR A 9 -7.25 -2.24 12.00
CA THR A 9 -7.81 -1.88 13.31
C THR A 9 -6.70 -1.71 14.35
N PRO A 10 -6.92 -0.96 15.44
CA PRO A 10 -5.92 -0.81 16.51
C PRO A 10 -5.55 -2.13 17.19
N ASP A 11 -6.40 -3.17 17.08
CA ASP A 11 -6.11 -4.55 17.51
C ASP A 11 -5.12 -5.27 16.56
N GLY A 12 -4.64 -4.60 15.51
CA GLY A 12 -3.76 -5.13 14.47
C GLY A 12 -4.46 -5.99 13.43
N LYS A 13 -5.79 -6.17 13.52
CA LYS A 13 -6.55 -7.00 12.59
C LYS A 13 -6.94 -6.21 11.33
N PRO A 14 -6.68 -6.75 10.12
CA PRO A 14 -7.19 -6.16 8.90
C PRO A 14 -8.71 -6.28 8.87
N ALA A 15 -9.38 -5.15 8.65
CA ALA A 15 -10.80 -5.10 8.34
C ALA A 15 -11.07 -5.64 6.93
N GLU A 16 -12.35 -5.72 6.57
CA GLU A 16 -12.72 -6.18 5.24
C GLU A 16 -12.23 -5.20 4.15
N PRO A 17 -11.53 -5.70 3.11
CA PRO A 17 -11.12 -4.88 1.98
C PRO A 17 -12.33 -4.33 1.23
N ARG A 18 -12.32 -3.02 0.98
CA ARG A 18 -13.37 -2.33 0.21
C ARG A 18 -12.79 -1.70 -1.04
N ARG A 19 -13.49 -1.82 -2.16
CA ARG A 19 -13.11 -1.10 -3.39
C ARG A 19 -13.69 0.29 -3.40
N VAL A 20 -12.85 1.26 -3.72
CA VAL A 20 -13.20 2.67 -3.80
C VAL A 20 -12.54 3.33 -5.00
N ASP A 21 -13.07 4.46 -5.43
CA ASP A 21 -12.47 5.30 -6.47
C ASP A 21 -11.28 6.10 -5.94
N ALA A 22 -10.48 6.66 -6.86
CA ALA A 22 -9.28 7.43 -6.54
C ALA A 22 -9.54 8.62 -5.58
N ALA A 23 -10.63 9.36 -5.78
CA ALA A 23 -10.99 10.50 -4.94
C ALA A 23 -11.31 10.05 -3.50
N THR A 24 -12.12 9.00 -3.36
CA THR A 24 -12.47 8.41 -2.07
C THR A 24 -11.24 7.83 -1.37
N ALA A 25 -10.35 7.16 -2.11
CA ALA A 25 -9.10 6.67 -1.56
C ALA A 25 -8.25 7.79 -0.96
N ARG A 26 -8.14 8.93 -1.65
CA ARG A 26 -7.40 10.10 -1.16
C ARG A 26 -8.00 10.65 0.14
N THR A 27 -9.33 10.77 0.21
CA THR A 27 -10.01 11.22 1.43
C THR A 27 -9.76 10.27 2.60
N LEU A 28 -9.83 8.95 2.37
CA LEU A 28 -9.58 7.96 3.41
C LEU A 28 -8.14 8.01 3.93
N ILE A 29 -7.15 8.20 3.04
CA ILE A 29 -5.74 8.38 3.42
C ILE A 29 -5.56 9.59 4.34
N ASP A 30 -6.15 10.73 3.97
CA ASP A 30 -6.05 11.96 4.74
C ASP A 30 -6.70 11.82 6.13
N GLN A 31 -7.90 11.23 6.18
CA GLN A 31 -8.59 10.93 7.43
C GLN A 31 -7.79 9.99 8.33
N ALA A 32 -7.20 8.93 7.77
CA ALA A 32 -6.41 7.99 8.55
C ALA A 32 -5.11 8.61 9.06
N ALA A 33 -4.47 9.50 8.28
CA ALA A 33 -3.31 10.25 8.74
C ALA A 33 -3.67 11.19 9.92
N ALA A 34 -4.85 11.81 9.88
CA ALA A 34 -5.34 12.65 10.98
C ALA A 34 -5.73 11.84 12.24
N ASP A 35 -6.31 10.66 12.07
CA ASP A 35 -6.76 9.77 13.15
C ASP A 35 -5.62 8.88 13.72
N GLY A 36 -4.45 8.88 13.08
CA GLY A 36 -3.35 7.96 13.41
C GLY A 36 -3.65 6.50 13.06
N GLN A 37 -4.58 6.27 12.13
CA GLN A 37 -5.04 4.97 11.70
C GLN A 37 -4.16 4.41 10.57
N GLN A 38 -3.87 3.12 10.60
CA GLN A 38 -3.07 2.48 9.56
C GLN A 38 -3.97 1.93 8.44
N LEU A 39 -3.69 2.33 7.20
CA LEU A 39 -4.39 1.86 6.01
C LEU A 39 -3.45 1.07 5.10
N ARG A 40 -3.97 0.00 4.50
CA ARG A 40 -3.32 -0.72 3.39
C ARG A 40 -4.11 -0.48 2.12
N ILE A 41 -3.45 0.04 1.09
CA ILE A 41 -4.08 0.41 -0.18
C ILE A 41 -3.42 -0.38 -1.30
N ARG A 42 -4.22 -1.08 -2.10
CA ARG A 42 -3.78 -1.86 -3.26
C ARG A 42 -4.50 -1.33 -4.51
N PRO A 43 -3.79 -0.96 -5.59
CA PRO A 43 -4.45 -0.60 -6.84
C PRO A 43 -5.17 -1.83 -7.40
N THR A 44 -6.47 -1.72 -7.67
CA THR A 44 -7.24 -2.78 -8.36
C THR A 44 -7.12 -2.55 -9.85
N SER A 45 -5.90 -2.65 -10.38
CA SER A 45 -5.68 -2.77 -11.82
C SER A 45 -5.65 -4.25 -12.16
N ALA A 46 -6.47 -4.69 -13.12
CA ALA A 46 -6.49 -6.07 -13.61
C ALA A 46 -5.13 -6.54 -14.17
N ALA A 47 -4.15 -5.63 -14.34
CA ALA A 47 -2.80 -5.90 -14.80
C ALA A 47 -1.70 -5.74 -13.74
N HIS A 48 -2.03 -5.34 -12.51
CA HIS A 48 -1.02 -4.97 -11.49
C HIS A 48 -1.11 -5.87 -10.24
N ALA A 49 -1.16 -7.19 -10.47
CA ALA A 49 -0.88 -8.19 -9.46
C ALA A 49 0.64 -8.37 -9.19
N ALA A 50 1.46 -7.38 -9.56
CA ALA A 50 2.86 -7.30 -9.19
C ALA A 50 3.03 -6.19 -8.15
N GLU A 51 3.67 -6.55 -7.07
CA GLU A 51 3.82 -5.84 -5.82
C GLU A 51 4.86 -4.72 -5.99
N PRO A 52 4.73 -3.54 -5.37
CA PRO A 52 5.94 -2.93 -4.85
C PRO A 52 6.21 -3.68 -3.55
N GLU A 53 6.85 -4.85 -3.65
CA GLU A 53 7.73 -5.25 -2.56
C GLU A 53 8.70 -4.09 -2.42
N SER A 54 8.57 -3.32 -1.34
CA SER A 54 9.58 -2.37 -0.90
C SER A 54 10.79 -3.19 -0.41
N GLY A 55 11.38 -3.95 -1.33
CA GLY A 55 12.64 -4.63 -1.20
C GLY A 55 13.71 -3.64 -1.62
N ARG A 56 14.12 -2.80 -0.66
CA ARG A 56 15.41 -2.10 -0.61
C ARG A 56 16.20 -2.09 -1.93
N GLU A 57 15.99 -1.08 -2.77
CA GLU A 57 16.96 -0.76 -3.81
C GLU A 57 18.21 -0.12 -3.17
N SER A 58 19.28 -0.91 -3.05
CA SER A 58 20.65 -0.42 -3.22
C SER A 58 21.35 -1.36 -4.19
N LEU A 59 21.35 -0.98 -5.48
CA LEU A 59 22.14 -1.55 -6.58
C LEU A 59 23.66 -1.21 -6.41
N PRO A 60 24.56 -1.59 -7.34
CA PRO A 60 24.93 -2.93 -7.83
C PRO A 60 26.47 -3.19 -7.70
N ALA A 61 26.87 -4.38 -8.17
CA ALA A 61 28.20 -5.01 -8.28
C ALA A 61 29.47 -4.13 -8.46
N ALA A 62 30.57 -4.53 -7.81
CA ALA A 62 31.86 -4.91 -8.43
C ALA A 62 33.05 -4.74 -7.45
N GLY A 63 33.86 -5.78 -7.28
CA GLY A 63 35.14 -5.67 -6.58
C GLY A 63 35.65 -6.99 -6.00
N ALA A 64 35.94 -7.97 -6.86
CA ALA A 64 36.89 -9.02 -6.51
C ALA A 64 38.31 -8.43 -6.62
N PRO A 65 39.12 -8.35 -5.55
CA PRO A 65 40.56 -8.34 -5.69
C PRO A 65 41.07 -9.78 -5.85
N GLN A 66 42.17 -9.86 -6.60
CA GLN A 66 42.78 -11.03 -7.22
C GLN A 66 43.50 -11.94 -6.22
#